data_AF-A0A9E1WXF4-F1
#
_entry.id   AF-A0A9E1WXF4-F1
#
_cell.length_a   1.000
_cell.length_b   1.000
_cell.length_c   1.000
_cell.angle_alpha   90.00
_cell.angle_beta   90.00
_cell.angle_gamma   90.00
#
_symmetry.space_group_name_H-M   'P 1'
#
loop_
_entity.id
_entity.type
_entity.pdbx_description
1 polymer ?
#
loop_
_entity_poly.entity_id
_entity_poly.type
_entity_poly.pdbx_seq_one_letter_code
_entity_poly.pdbx_strand_id
1 'polypeptide(L)'
;PLLHGQDVKWRDYCVSEYDYSTRDARQEVNVDQSDARLVMVFDGRWKYVHVELMRPMLFDLETDPDELHDLGESAEHQDQIERLRDLHFEWARQHHSRITRSPQIIEKMAAGKEPPGIYIAYWDRADAEANGLVTPPHLDK
;
A
#
# COMPACT_ATOMS: atom_id res chain seq x y z
N PRO A 1 -12.20 20.89 -3.91
CA PRO A 1 -11.22 21.88 -3.40
C PRO A 1 -10.49 22.65 -4.51
N LEU A 2 -9.71 21.97 -5.37
CA LEU A 2 -8.90 22.63 -6.41
C LEU A 2 -9.72 23.49 -7.39
N LEU A 3 -10.85 22.97 -7.91
CA LEU A 3 -11.74 23.74 -8.81
C LEU A 3 -12.32 25.01 -8.17
N HIS A 4 -12.31 25.10 -6.84
CA HIS A 4 -12.81 26.25 -6.08
C HIS A 4 -11.67 27.11 -5.50
N GLY A 5 -10.43 26.89 -5.94
CA GLY A 5 -9.25 27.63 -5.44
C GLY A 5 -8.94 27.36 -3.97
N GLN A 6 -9.37 26.23 -3.42
CA GLN A 6 -9.11 25.85 -2.02
C GLN A 6 -7.89 24.95 -1.93
N ASP A 7 -7.03 25.26 -0.96
CA ASP A 7 -5.93 24.38 -0.58
C ASP A 7 -6.45 23.03 -0.10
N VAL A 8 -5.74 21.98 -0.50
CA VAL A 8 -6.03 20.62 -0.08
C VAL A 8 -4.72 19.86 0.03
N LYS A 9 -4.63 18.99 1.04
CA LYS A 9 -3.55 18.01 1.09
C LYS A 9 -3.67 17.12 -0.16
N TRP A 10 -2.69 17.19 -1.04
CA TRP A 10 -2.65 16.42 -2.27
C TRP A 10 -1.78 15.17 -2.10
N ARG A 11 -1.76 14.33 -3.13
CA ARG A 11 -0.83 13.20 -3.22
C ARG A 11 0.52 13.67 -3.73
N ASP A 12 1.59 13.05 -3.26
CA ASP A 12 2.95 13.33 -3.71
C ASP A 12 3.36 12.50 -4.94
N TYR A 13 2.58 11.48 -5.29
CA TYR A 13 2.80 10.65 -6.48
C TYR A 13 1.49 10.08 -7.04
N CYS A 14 1.47 9.68 -8.30
CA CYS A 14 0.41 8.89 -8.90
C CYS A 14 0.88 7.47 -9.21
N VAL A 15 -0.09 6.56 -9.33
CA VAL A 15 0.14 5.14 -9.66
C VAL A 15 -0.68 4.78 -10.88
N SER A 16 -0.12 3.97 -11.76
CA SER A 16 -0.83 3.31 -12.85
C SER A 16 -0.41 1.84 -12.92
N GLU A 17 -1.35 0.97 -13.26
CA GLU A 17 -1.12 -0.47 -13.33
C GLU A 17 -1.45 -0.96 -14.73
N TYR A 18 -0.72 -1.96 -15.19
CA TYR A 18 -1.02 -2.64 -16.44
C TYR A 18 -0.79 -4.14 -16.31
N ASP A 19 -1.85 -4.89 -16.65
CA ASP A 19 -1.83 -6.34 -16.77
C ASP A 19 -1.75 -6.69 -18.26
N TYR A 20 -0.62 -7.28 -18.65
CA TYR A 20 -0.37 -7.72 -20.02
C TYR A 20 -0.52 -9.24 -20.20
N SER A 21 -1.15 -9.94 -19.25
CA SER A 21 -1.33 -11.40 -19.25
C SER A 21 -1.98 -11.95 -20.51
N THR A 22 -2.88 -11.15 -21.11
CA THR A 22 -3.65 -11.47 -22.30
C THR A 22 -3.01 -10.97 -23.60
N ARG A 23 -1.81 -10.39 -23.55
CA ARG A 23 -1.13 -9.80 -24.71
C ARG A 23 -0.12 -10.79 -25.31
N ASP A 24 0.06 -10.73 -26.63
CA ASP A 24 1.07 -11.51 -27.34
C ASP A 24 2.49 -11.26 -26.80
N ALA A 25 2.76 -10.01 -26.38
CA ALA A 25 4.02 -9.62 -25.76
C ALA A 25 4.44 -10.56 -24.62
N ARG A 26 3.50 -11.05 -23.78
CA ARG A 26 3.82 -12.00 -22.70
C ARG A 26 4.44 -13.29 -23.24
N GLN A 27 3.92 -13.80 -24.35
CA GLN A 27 4.41 -15.04 -24.95
C GLN A 27 5.82 -14.84 -25.51
N GLU A 28 6.06 -13.71 -26.17
CA GLU A 28 7.37 -13.35 -26.74
C GLU A 28 8.47 -13.24 -25.66
N VAL A 29 8.14 -12.68 -24.49
CA VAL A 29 9.09 -12.59 -23.36
C VAL A 29 9.07 -13.82 -22.45
N ASN A 30 8.25 -14.83 -22.76
CA ASN A 30 8.10 -16.08 -22.00
C ASN A 30 7.85 -15.89 -20.48
N VAL A 31 6.88 -15.04 -20.13
CA VAL A 31 6.48 -14.76 -18.73
C VAL A 31 5.19 -15.50 -18.37
N ASP A 32 5.08 -16.04 -17.15
CA ASP A 32 3.83 -16.64 -16.67
C ASP A 32 2.71 -15.60 -16.61
N GLN A 33 1.46 -16.01 -16.81
CA GLN A 33 0.33 -15.08 -16.73
C GLN A 33 0.21 -14.39 -15.36
N SER A 34 0.64 -15.02 -14.26
CA SER A 34 0.57 -14.44 -12.91
C SER A 34 1.58 -13.31 -12.72
N ASP A 35 2.67 -13.34 -13.48
CA ASP A 35 3.77 -12.40 -13.39
C ASP A 35 3.69 -11.34 -14.52
N ALA A 36 2.70 -11.43 -15.41
CA ALA A 36 2.55 -10.52 -16.54
C ALA A 36 1.88 -9.19 -16.15
N ARG A 37 2.52 -8.46 -15.23
CA ARG A 37 2.02 -7.20 -14.68
C ARG A 37 3.15 -6.17 -14.49
N LEU A 38 2.77 -4.90 -14.54
CA LEU A 38 3.65 -3.79 -14.22
C LEU A 38 2.92 -2.69 -13.45
N VAL A 39 3.68 -1.94 -12.66
CA VAL A 39 3.20 -0.80 -11.88
C VAL A 39 4.11 0.39 -12.14
N MET A 40 3.50 1.51 -12.50
CA MET A 40 4.16 2.80 -12.69
C MET A 40 3.91 3.69 -11.47
N VAL A 41 4.98 4.36 -10.99
CA VAL A 41 4.92 5.42 -9.99
C VAL A 41 5.53 6.68 -10.59
N PHE A 42 4.84 7.81 -10.45
CA PHE A 42 5.33 9.12 -10.90
C PHE A 42 5.10 10.18 -9.83
N ASP A 43 6.16 10.89 -9.43
CA ASP A 43 6.15 11.87 -8.34
C ASP A 43 6.09 13.34 -8.79
N GLY A 44 5.93 13.58 -10.10
CA GLY A 44 5.99 14.91 -10.68
C GLY A 44 7.28 15.19 -11.47
N ARG A 45 8.37 14.46 -11.20
CA ARG A 45 9.61 14.51 -11.99
C ARG A 45 10.03 13.12 -12.47
N TRP A 46 10.16 12.17 -11.56
CA TRP A 46 10.68 10.85 -11.88
C TRP A 46 9.55 9.86 -12.14
N LYS A 47 9.62 9.17 -13.28
CA LYS A 47 8.71 8.07 -13.60
C LYS A 47 9.46 6.75 -13.49
N TYR A 48 9.00 5.90 -12.58
CA TYR A 48 9.51 4.56 -12.35
C TYR A 48 8.48 3.53 -12.81
N VAL A 49 8.93 2.49 -13.51
CA VAL A 49 8.08 1.37 -13.90
C VAL A 49 8.68 0.08 -13.37
N HIS A 50 7.99 -0.53 -12.41
CA HIS A 50 8.27 -1.88 -11.94
C HIS A 50 7.64 -2.89 -12.89
N VAL A 51 8.44 -3.83 -13.40
CA VAL A 51 7.99 -4.94 -14.22
C VAL A 51 8.44 -6.22 -13.53
N GLU A 52 7.51 -7.13 -13.25
CA GLU A 52 7.84 -8.40 -12.59
C GLU A 52 8.84 -9.20 -13.44
N LEU A 53 9.80 -9.83 -12.76
CA LEU A 53 10.86 -10.66 -13.35
C LEU A 53 11.79 -9.92 -14.35
N MET A 54 11.70 -8.60 -14.47
CA MET A 54 12.54 -7.79 -15.35
C MET A 54 13.18 -6.62 -14.61
N ARG A 55 14.17 -5.99 -15.23
CA ARG A 55 14.71 -4.73 -14.70
C ARG A 55 13.62 -3.64 -14.76
N PRO A 56 13.61 -2.70 -13.81
CA PRO A 56 12.72 -1.55 -13.91
C PRO A 56 13.16 -0.62 -15.04
N MET A 57 12.25 0.30 -15.40
CA MET A 57 12.57 1.48 -16.20
C MET A 57 12.51 2.73 -15.32
N LEU A 58 13.34 3.72 -15.63
CA LEU A 58 13.35 5.02 -14.95
C LEU A 58 13.51 6.15 -15.96
N PHE A 59 12.70 7.20 -15.86
CA PHE A 59 12.77 8.40 -16.69
C PHE A 59 12.78 9.67 -15.83
N ASP A 60 13.63 10.63 -16.18
CA ASP A 60 13.64 11.98 -15.60
C ASP A 60 12.83 12.93 -16.48
N LEU A 61 11.56 13.19 -16.16
CA LEU A 61 10.71 14.02 -17.01
C LEU A 61 11.05 15.52 -16.92
N GLU A 62 11.93 15.94 -16.00
CA GLU A 62 12.43 17.31 -16.01
C GLU A 62 13.46 17.53 -17.13
N THR A 63 14.35 16.55 -17.37
CA THR A 63 15.40 16.65 -18.39
C THR A 63 15.08 15.90 -19.69
N ASP A 64 14.19 14.91 -19.62
CA ASP A 64 13.77 14.01 -20.70
C ASP A 64 12.23 13.88 -20.72
N PRO A 65 11.50 14.97 -21.04
CA PRO A 65 10.03 14.98 -21.01
C PRO A 65 9.38 14.05 -22.05
N ASP A 66 10.12 13.66 -23.09
CA ASP A 66 9.68 12.73 -24.14
C ASP A 66 9.97 11.26 -23.79
N GLU A 67 10.60 10.99 -22.63
CA GLU A 67 10.84 9.65 -22.09
C GLU A 67 11.65 8.74 -23.03
N LEU A 68 12.69 9.31 -23.66
CA LEU A 68 13.51 8.62 -24.65
C LEU A 68 14.75 7.95 -24.04
N HIS A 69 15.11 8.31 -22.81
CA HIS A 69 16.33 7.86 -22.14
C HIS A 69 15.99 7.05 -20.87
N ASP A 70 15.99 5.73 -20.99
CA ASP A 70 15.78 4.83 -19.85
C ASP A 70 17.03 4.73 -18.97
N LEU A 71 16.88 5.14 -17.70
CA LEU A 71 17.90 5.18 -16.67
C LEU A 71 17.82 3.98 -15.69
N GLY A 72 17.00 2.96 -15.99
CA GLY A 72 16.74 1.82 -15.09
C GLY A 72 17.97 0.97 -14.72
N GLU A 73 19.06 1.05 -15.50
CA GLU A 73 20.35 0.40 -15.21
C GLU A 73 21.44 1.39 -14.74
N SER A 74 21.11 2.67 -14.60
CA SER A 74 22.10 3.69 -14.24
C SER A 74 22.54 3.54 -12.79
N ALA A 75 23.84 3.32 -12.58
CA ALA A 75 24.43 3.30 -11.24
C ALA A 75 24.34 4.66 -10.54
N GLU A 76 24.32 5.75 -11.31
CA GLU A 76 24.24 7.13 -10.79
C GLU A 76 22.84 7.48 -10.25
N HIS A 77 21.80 6.74 -10.64
CA HIS A 77 20.40 7.02 -10.29
C HIS A 77 19.78 5.97 -9.37
N GLN A 78 20.60 5.11 -8.76
CA GLN A 78 20.11 4.04 -7.87
C GLN A 78 19.31 4.57 -6.69
N ASP A 79 19.68 5.74 -6.16
CA ASP A 79 18.94 6.41 -5.08
C ASP A 79 17.50 6.74 -5.49
N GLN A 80 17.28 7.17 -6.74
CA GLN A 80 15.94 7.44 -7.27
C GLN A 80 15.15 6.16 -7.49
N ILE A 81 15.79 5.12 -8.03
CA ILE A 81 15.16 3.79 -8.20
C ILE A 81 14.70 3.25 -6.85
N GLU A 82 15.56 3.27 -5.83
CA GLU A 82 15.24 2.79 -4.49
C GLU A 82 14.10 3.60 -3.86
N ARG A 83 14.15 4.93 -3.94
CA ARG A 83 13.09 5.80 -3.41
C ARG A 83 11.73 5.52 -4.05
N LEU A 84 11.67 5.41 -5.38
CA LEU A 84 10.41 5.17 -6.10
C LEU A 84 9.91 3.73 -5.90
N ARG A 85 10.81 2.75 -5.78
CA ARG A 85 10.47 1.38 -5.36
C ARG A 85 9.85 1.37 -3.96
N ASP A 86 10.38 2.16 -3.03
CA ASP A 86 9.86 2.23 -1.67
C ASP A 86 8.47 2.90 -1.63
N LEU A 87 8.22 3.91 -2.48
CA LEU A 87 6.89 4.50 -2.68
C LEU A 87 5.90 3.47 -3.26
N HIS A 88 6.31 2.71 -4.28
CA HIS A 88 5.52 1.60 -4.81
C HIS A 88 5.19 0.60 -3.70
N PHE A 89 6.19 0.19 -2.93
CA PHE A 89 5.99 -0.78 -1.85
C PHE A 89 5.05 -0.25 -0.78
N GLU A 90 5.20 1.01 -0.36
CA GLU A 90 4.28 1.68 0.58
C GLU A 90 2.84 1.64 0.06
N TRP A 91 2.62 2.06 -1.19
CA TRP A 91 1.31 2.04 -1.82
C TRP A 91 0.72 0.62 -1.87
N ALA A 92 1.51 -0.37 -2.28
CA ALA A 92 1.05 -1.75 -2.43
C ALA A 92 0.58 -2.38 -1.10
N ARG A 93 1.14 -1.93 0.04
CA ARG A 93 0.75 -2.42 1.38
C ARG A 93 -0.45 -1.68 1.98
N GLN A 94 -0.99 -0.66 1.33
CA GLN A 94 -2.18 0.03 1.83
C GLN A 94 -3.43 -0.87 1.79
N HIS A 95 -4.43 -0.53 2.61
CA HIS A 95 -5.71 -1.24 2.59
C HIS A 95 -6.56 -0.83 1.39
N HIS A 96 -6.43 -1.57 0.28
CA HIS A 96 -7.23 -1.34 -0.95
C HIS A 96 -8.60 -2.04 -0.94
N SER A 97 -8.81 -2.99 -0.02
CA SER A 97 -10.01 -3.85 -0.01
C SER A 97 -10.93 -3.67 1.20
N ARG A 98 -10.54 -2.86 2.21
CA ARG A 98 -11.38 -2.60 3.39
C ARG A 98 -12.43 -1.53 3.09
N ILE A 99 -13.46 -1.91 2.33
CA ILE A 99 -14.48 -0.99 1.80
C ILE A 99 -15.84 -1.07 2.52
N THR A 100 -16.07 -2.10 3.34
CA THR A 100 -17.38 -2.35 3.96
C THR A 100 -17.59 -1.61 5.29
N ARG A 101 -16.54 -1.01 5.86
CA ARG A 101 -16.57 -0.28 7.12
C ARG A 101 -15.78 1.02 6.99
N SER A 102 -16.43 2.15 7.32
CA SER A 102 -15.75 3.44 7.33
C SER A 102 -14.80 3.56 8.53
N PRO A 103 -13.81 4.46 8.48
CA PRO A 103 -12.93 4.73 9.62
C PRO A 103 -13.70 5.04 10.91
N GLN A 104 -14.78 5.83 10.84
CA GLN A 104 -15.59 6.20 12.01
C GLN A 104 -16.26 4.98 12.65
N ILE A 105 -16.69 3.99 11.86
CA ILE A 105 -17.26 2.76 12.39
C ILE A 105 -16.17 1.94 13.10
N ILE A 106 -14.97 1.87 12.53
CA ILE A 106 -13.84 1.15 13.11
C ILE A 106 -13.44 1.77 14.46
N GLU A 107 -13.32 3.10 14.52
CA GLU A 107 -13.04 3.82 15.77
C GLU A 107 -14.12 3.57 16.83
N LYS A 108 -15.40 3.61 16.44
CA LYS A 108 -16.51 3.30 17.36
C LYS A 108 -16.46 1.86 17.87
N MET A 109 -16.08 0.91 17.03
CA MET A 109 -15.91 -0.49 17.44
C MET A 109 -14.75 -0.65 18.42
N ALA A 110 -13.61 -0.03 18.14
CA ALA A 110 -12.44 -0.06 19.02
C ALA A 110 -12.75 0.55 20.40
N ALA A 111 -13.53 1.65 20.44
CA ALA A 111 -13.99 2.25 21.69
C ALA A 111 -14.89 1.33 22.53
N GLY A 112 -15.53 0.34 21.89
CA GLY A 112 -16.33 -0.69 22.55
C GLY A 112 -15.53 -1.69 23.40
N LYS A 113 -14.18 -1.60 23.37
CA LYS A 113 -13.24 -2.58 23.96
C LYS A 113 -13.47 -3.99 23.40
N GLU A 114 -12.84 -4.96 24.04
CA GLU A 114 -12.99 -6.37 23.71
C GLU A 114 -14.44 -6.83 23.83
N PRO A 115 -14.91 -7.72 22.94
CA PRO A 115 -16.23 -8.33 23.04
C PRO A 115 -16.46 -8.99 24.41
N PRO A 116 -17.73 -9.05 24.87
CA PRO A 116 -18.07 -9.75 26.10
C PRO A 116 -17.53 -11.18 26.12
N GLY A 117 -16.79 -11.53 27.18
CA GLY A 117 -16.20 -12.85 27.36
C GLY A 117 -14.74 -12.99 26.91
N ILE A 118 -14.14 -11.96 26.31
CA ILE A 118 -12.72 -11.96 25.95
C ILE A 118 -11.90 -11.24 27.02
N TYR A 119 -10.89 -11.93 27.56
CA TYR A 119 -9.99 -11.46 28.60
C TYR A 119 -8.56 -11.54 28.10
N ILE A 120 -7.92 -10.40 27.86
CA ILE A 120 -6.54 -10.32 27.40
C ILE A 120 -5.75 -9.51 28.42
N ALA A 121 -4.60 -10.06 28.85
CA ALA A 121 -3.67 -9.42 29.78
C ALA A 121 -4.21 -9.13 31.19
N TYR A 122 -5.12 -9.97 31.70
CA TYR A 122 -5.50 -9.95 33.13
C TYR A 122 -4.83 -11.12 33.85
N TRP A 123 -4.20 -10.83 34.99
CA TRP A 123 -3.45 -11.83 35.76
C TRP A 123 -4.37 -12.79 36.53
N ASP A 124 -5.41 -12.23 37.15
CA ASP A 124 -6.40 -12.97 37.92
C ASP A 124 -7.78 -12.30 37.84
N ARG A 125 -8.74 -12.87 38.56
CA ARG A 125 -10.11 -12.36 38.66
C ARG A 125 -10.16 -10.95 39.22
N ALA A 126 -9.40 -10.67 40.27
CA ALA A 126 -9.47 -9.39 40.96
C ALA A 126 -8.99 -8.26 40.02
N ASP A 127 -7.96 -8.53 39.23
CA ASP A 127 -7.47 -7.63 38.19
C ASP A 127 -8.51 -7.39 37.09
N ALA A 128 -9.16 -8.45 36.59
CA ALA A 128 -10.23 -8.32 35.59
C ALA A 128 -11.44 -7.51 36.10
N GLU A 129 -11.90 -7.81 37.33
CA GLU A 129 -13.03 -7.14 37.97
C GLU A 129 -12.72 -5.66 38.29
N ALA A 130 -11.50 -5.35 38.74
CA ALA A 130 -11.04 -3.97 38.95
C ALA A 130 -11.08 -3.12 37.67
N ASN A 131 -10.95 -3.75 36.51
CA ASN A 131 -11.02 -3.12 35.19
C ASN A 131 -12.43 -3.16 34.56
N GLY A 132 -13.45 -3.55 35.32
CA GLY A 132 -14.86 -3.50 34.94
C GLY A 132 -15.33 -4.66 34.08
N LEU A 133 -14.60 -5.79 34.08
CA LEU A 133 -15.03 -7.02 33.41
C LEU A 133 -15.78 -7.95 34.37
N VAL A 134 -16.82 -8.62 33.85
CA VAL A 134 -17.64 -9.56 34.61
C VAL A 134 -17.19 -10.98 34.29
N THR A 135 -16.36 -11.56 35.16
CA THR A 135 -15.81 -12.90 34.99
C THR A 135 -16.91 -13.97 34.90
N PRO A 136 -16.83 -14.93 33.97
CA PRO A 136 -17.81 -16.00 33.83
C PRO A 136 -17.92 -16.88 35.09
N PRO A 137 -19.13 -17.34 35.46
CA PRO A 137 -19.37 -18.11 36.68
C PRO A 137 -18.77 -19.52 36.68
N HIS A 138 -18.25 -20.00 35.55
CA HIS A 138 -17.63 -21.33 35.43
C HIS A 138 -16.13 -21.33 35.77
N LEU A 139 -15.53 -20.17 36.03
CA LEU A 139 -14.13 -20.04 36.48
C LEU A 139 -13.97 -20.28 38.00
N ASP A 140 -15.05 -20.54 38.72
CA ASP A 140 -15.08 -20.79 40.17
C ASP A 140 -14.95 -22.28 40.56
N LYS A 141 -14.40 -23.11 39.66
CA LYS A 141 -14.12 -24.54 39.89
C LYS A 141 -12.63 -24.82 39.93
#